data_AF-A0A358AZC8-F1
#
_entry.id   AF-A0A358AZC8-F1
#
_cell.length_a   1.000
_cell.length_b   1.000
_cell.length_c   1.000
_cell.angle_alpha   90.00
_cell.angle_beta   90.00
_cell.angle_gamma   90.00
#
_symmetry.space_group_name_H-M   'P 1'
#
loop_
_entity.id
_entity.type
_entity.pdbx_description
1 polymer ?
#
loop_
_entity_poly.entity_id
_entity_poly.type
_entity_poly.pdbx_seq_one_letter_code
_entity_poly.pdbx_strand_id
1 'polypeptide(L)'
;MTRALLALALGLACAPAFAADLVVVNFDQGTGAGLDDPTPAAPEGGNPGLSVGEQRRIVYQYAARMWGAILDSDVPVYVGARFTPLTCTVNSAVLGSAGTTQVFRGSFNPVYPFPDAW
;
A
#
# COMPACT_ATOMS: atom_id res chain seq x y z
N MET A 1 29.43 17.25 37.14
CA MET A 1 29.70 16.44 35.92
C MET A 1 28.73 15.26 35.73
N THR A 2 28.07 14.77 36.78
CA THR A 2 27.15 13.61 36.72
C THR A 2 25.79 13.87 36.06
N ARG A 3 25.34 15.14 35.96
CA ARG A 3 24.04 15.49 35.33
C ARG A 3 24.10 15.57 33.80
N ALA A 4 25.25 15.88 33.22
CA ALA A 4 25.43 15.97 31.77
C ALA A 4 25.47 14.59 31.08
N LEU A 5 25.92 13.56 31.80
CA LEU A 5 25.95 12.18 31.33
C LEU A 5 24.55 11.56 31.20
N LEU A 6 23.58 11.99 32.04
CA LEU A 6 22.22 11.47 31.98
C LEU A 6 21.42 12.02 30.78
N ALA A 7 21.73 13.25 30.33
CA ALA A 7 21.08 13.87 29.17
C ALA A 7 21.58 13.28 27.83
N LEU A 8 22.82 12.79 27.78
CA LEU A 8 23.39 12.16 26.58
C LEU A 8 22.90 10.71 26.40
N ALA A 9 22.52 10.03 27.48
CA ALA A 9 21.99 8.66 27.44
C ALA A 9 20.55 8.58 26.89
N LEU A 10 19.77 9.67 26.95
CA LEU A 10 18.38 9.69 26.48
C LEU A 10 18.23 9.97 24.97
N GLY A 11 19.29 10.43 24.30
CA GLY A 11 19.26 10.78 22.87
C GLY A 11 19.57 9.63 21.92
N LEU A 12 19.96 8.45 22.43
CA LEU A 12 20.47 7.34 21.60
C LEU A 12 19.54 6.13 21.49
N ALA A 13 18.34 6.17 22.06
CA ALA A 13 17.35 5.10 21.92
C ALA A 13 16.38 5.38 20.75
N CYS A 14 16.91 5.62 19.54
CA CYS A 14 16.11 5.48 18.33
C CYS A 14 16.06 3.99 18.01
N ALA A 15 15.02 3.28 18.46
CA ALA A 15 14.75 1.94 17.94
C ALA A 15 14.51 2.04 16.43
N PRO A 16 14.96 1.07 15.61
CA PRO A 16 14.57 1.03 14.21
C PRO A 16 13.04 0.97 14.14
N ALA A 17 12.44 1.95 13.48
CA ALA A 17 11.03 1.90 13.15
C ALA A 17 10.88 0.85 12.04
N PHE A 18 10.34 -0.32 12.38
CA PHE A 18 9.93 -1.33 11.40
C PHE A 18 8.63 -0.86 10.75
N ALA A 19 8.75 0.11 9.85
CA ALA A 19 7.65 0.52 8.99
C ALA A 19 7.65 -0.38 7.76
N ALA A 20 6.55 -1.08 7.50
CA ALA A 20 6.39 -1.86 6.28
C ALA A 20 6.45 -0.96 5.04
N ASP A 21 7.19 -1.40 4.02
CA ASP A 21 7.21 -0.75 2.71
C ASP A 21 6.02 -1.24 1.86
N LEU A 22 4.97 -0.42 1.74
CA LEU A 22 3.80 -0.73 0.91
C LEU A 22 3.95 -0.11 -0.47
N VAL A 23 4.19 -0.96 -1.47
CA VAL A 23 4.39 -0.56 -2.86
C VAL A 23 3.08 -0.70 -3.63
N VAL A 24 2.51 0.43 -4.05
CA VAL A 24 1.32 0.44 -4.92
C VAL A 24 1.72 0.06 -6.34
N VAL A 25 1.07 -0.97 -6.89
CA VAL A 25 1.30 -1.46 -8.26
C VAL A 25 0.05 -1.21 -9.10
N ASN A 26 0.18 -0.48 -10.20
CA ASN A 26 -0.93 -0.26 -11.13
C ASN A 26 -1.11 -1.48 -12.05
N PHE A 27 -2.17 -2.26 -11.87
CA PHE A 27 -2.48 -3.41 -12.72
C PHE A 27 -3.22 -3.02 -14.02
N ASP A 28 -3.67 -1.77 -14.13
CA ASP A 28 -4.27 -1.21 -15.34
C ASP A 28 -3.24 -0.39 -16.15
N GLN A 29 -1.94 -0.61 -15.91
CA GLN A 29 -0.90 0.22 -16.50
C GLN A 29 -0.99 0.28 -18.04
N GLY A 30 -1.00 1.50 -18.58
CA GLY A 30 -1.04 1.73 -20.03
C GLY A 30 -2.41 1.56 -20.68
N THR A 31 -3.47 1.30 -19.89
CA THR A 31 -4.84 1.21 -20.42
C THR A 31 -5.56 2.56 -20.53
N GLY A 32 -5.02 3.61 -19.88
CA GLY A 32 -5.70 4.90 -19.76
C GLY A 32 -6.91 4.87 -18.81
N ALA A 33 -6.99 3.86 -17.94
CA ALA A 33 -8.05 3.71 -16.93
C ALA A 33 -7.46 3.68 -15.51
N GLY A 34 -8.34 3.73 -14.51
CA GLY A 34 -7.96 3.54 -13.11
C GLY A 34 -6.99 4.61 -12.61
N LEU A 35 -5.78 4.20 -12.25
CA LEU A 35 -4.70 5.10 -11.81
C LEU A 35 -4.02 5.88 -12.95
N ASP A 36 -4.22 5.45 -14.21
CA ASP A 36 -3.69 6.12 -15.41
C ASP A 36 -4.77 6.92 -16.15
N ASP A 37 -5.96 7.07 -15.56
CA ASP A 37 -7.09 7.78 -16.16
C ASP A 37 -6.73 9.26 -16.48
N PRO A 38 -6.68 9.67 -17.76
CA PRO A 38 -6.23 10.99 -18.17
C PRO A 38 -7.34 12.05 -18.08
N THR A 39 -8.55 11.68 -17.65
CA THR A 39 -9.68 12.62 -17.53
C THR A 39 -9.29 13.81 -16.66
N PRO A 40 -9.32 15.04 -17.18
CA PRO A 40 -8.94 16.23 -16.41
C PRO A 40 -9.79 16.39 -15.14
N ALA A 41 -9.14 16.71 -14.03
CA ALA A 41 -9.78 16.97 -12.75
C ALA A 41 -9.07 18.13 -12.06
N ALA A 42 -9.83 19.10 -11.52
CA ALA A 42 -9.24 20.17 -10.72
C ALA A 42 -8.78 19.61 -9.35
N PRO A 43 -7.69 20.13 -8.76
CA PRO A 43 -7.27 19.76 -7.41
C PRO A 43 -8.39 19.92 -6.37
N GLU A 44 -8.50 18.96 -5.45
CA GLU A 44 -9.56 18.94 -4.43
C GLU A 44 -9.04 18.40 -3.09
N GLY A 45 -9.49 18.97 -1.97
CA GLY A 45 -9.32 18.36 -0.64
C GLY A 45 -7.88 18.07 -0.21
N GLY A 46 -6.89 18.81 -0.73
CA GLY A 46 -5.46 18.58 -0.47
C GLY A 46 -4.79 17.61 -1.45
N ASN A 47 -5.51 17.11 -2.45
CA ASN A 47 -4.98 16.30 -3.55
C ASN A 47 -4.63 17.21 -4.74
N PRO A 48 -3.33 17.40 -5.07
CA PRO A 48 -2.90 18.30 -6.13
C PRO A 48 -3.06 17.73 -7.55
N GLY A 49 -3.54 16.49 -7.70
CA GLY A 49 -3.62 15.82 -9.00
C GLY A 49 -4.51 16.56 -10.01
N LEU A 50 -4.09 16.53 -11.28
CA LEU A 50 -4.74 17.24 -12.40
C LEU A 50 -5.55 16.32 -13.31
N SER A 51 -5.51 15.02 -13.06
CA SER A 51 -6.39 14.04 -13.67
C SER A 51 -7.02 13.13 -12.62
N VAL A 52 -8.12 12.48 -12.97
CA VAL A 52 -8.78 11.49 -12.11
C VAL A 52 -7.80 10.37 -11.71
N GLY A 53 -6.99 9.87 -12.65
CA GLY A 53 -5.99 8.83 -12.38
C GLY A 53 -4.90 9.30 -11.43
N GLU A 54 -4.39 10.51 -11.65
CA GLU A 54 -3.38 11.11 -10.77
C GLU A 54 -3.91 11.29 -9.34
N GLN A 55 -5.14 11.80 -9.20
CA GLN A 55 -5.76 11.96 -7.90
C GLN A 55 -5.94 10.61 -7.18
N ARG A 56 -6.42 9.58 -7.88
CA ARG A 56 -6.53 8.22 -7.33
C ARG A 56 -5.16 7.68 -6.88
N ARG A 57 -4.12 7.85 -7.70
CA ARG A 57 -2.75 7.41 -7.37
C ARG A 57 -2.23 8.07 -6.10
N ILE A 58 -2.46 9.38 -5.94
CA ILE A 58 -2.09 10.13 -4.73
C ILE A 58 -2.83 9.58 -3.49
N VAL A 59 -4.12 9.28 -3.61
CA VAL A 59 -4.90 8.68 -2.52
C VAL A 59 -4.36 7.29 -2.14
N TYR A 60 -4.06 6.44 -3.13
CA TYR A 60 -3.45 5.13 -2.88
C TYR A 60 -2.10 5.25 -2.16
N GLN A 61 -1.24 6.16 -2.59
CA GLN A 61 0.05 6.42 -1.95
C GLN A 61 -0.10 6.98 -0.53
N TYR A 62 -1.10 7.83 -0.30
CA TYR A 62 -1.43 8.32 1.04
C TYR A 62 -1.88 7.18 1.96
N ALA A 63 -2.78 6.31 1.49
CA ALA A 63 -3.23 5.14 2.23
C ALA A 63 -2.09 4.14 2.51
N ALA A 64 -1.22 3.86 1.53
CA ALA A 64 -0.06 3.00 1.70
C ALA A 64 0.88 3.50 2.80
N ARG A 65 1.13 4.82 2.87
CA ARG A 65 1.94 5.42 3.94
C ARG A 65 1.30 5.27 5.32
N MET A 66 -0.02 5.44 5.42
CA MET A 66 -0.72 5.25 6.70
C MET A 66 -0.61 3.80 7.19
N TRP A 67 -0.78 2.83 6.30
CA TRP A 67 -0.67 1.42 6.65
C TRP A 67 0.77 0.99 6.93
N GLY A 68 1.75 1.46 6.15
CA GLY A 68 3.17 1.18 6.37
C GLY A 68 3.68 1.69 7.71
N ALA A 69 3.07 2.74 8.28
CA ALA A 69 3.42 3.23 9.61
C ALA A 69 2.96 2.32 10.76
N ILE A 70 2.07 1.35 10.51
CA ILE A 70 1.46 0.50 11.53
C ILE A 70 1.83 -0.97 11.34
N LEU A 71 2.02 -1.41 10.10
CA LEU A 71 2.38 -2.77 9.76
C LEU A 71 3.86 -3.02 10.03
N ASP A 72 4.16 -4.12 10.72
CA ASP A 72 5.50 -4.65 10.90
C ASP A 72 5.80 -5.64 9.77
N SER A 73 6.78 -5.30 8.93
CA SER A 73 7.23 -6.15 7.82
C SER A 73 8.68 -5.82 7.51
N ASP A 74 9.53 -6.83 7.45
CA ASP A 74 10.93 -6.74 7.01
C ASP A 74 11.08 -6.86 5.48
N VAL A 75 9.98 -7.17 4.77
CA VAL A 75 9.91 -7.25 3.32
C VAL A 75 8.88 -6.28 2.73
N PRO A 76 9.05 -5.83 1.47
CA PRO A 76 8.04 -5.02 0.78
C PRO A 76 6.72 -5.76 0.59
N VAL A 77 5.61 -5.05 0.79
CA VAL A 77 4.25 -5.51 0.54
C VAL A 77 3.72 -4.85 -0.73
N TYR A 78 3.47 -5.65 -1.76
CA TYR A 78 2.94 -5.15 -3.04
C TYR A 78 1.42 -5.11 -3.02
N VAL A 79 0.85 -3.91 -3.23
CA VAL A 79 -0.60 -3.68 -3.28
C VAL A 79 -1.01 -3.40 -4.72
N GLY A 80 -1.57 -4.42 -5.38
CA GLY A 80 -2.11 -4.30 -6.73
C GLY A 80 -3.42 -3.53 -6.77
N ALA A 81 -3.50 -2.50 -7.60
CA ALA A 81 -4.69 -1.68 -7.82
C ALA A 81 -5.25 -1.92 -9.23
N ARG A 82 -6.55 -2.18 -9.32
CA ARG A 82 -7.28 -2.45 -10.57
C ARG A 82 -8.68 -1.85 -10.54
N PHE A 83 -9.12 -1.26 -11.64
CA PHE A 83 -10.38 -0.54 -11.84
C PHE A 83 -11.24 -1.21 -12.92
N THR A 84 -11.40 -2.53 -12.80
CA THR A 84 -12.37 -3.26 -13.63
C THR A 84 -13.78 -3.05 -13.08
N PRO A 85 -14.80 -2.89 -13.94
CA PRO A 85 -16.18 -2.77 -13.51
C PRO A 85 -16.59 -3.94 -12.59
N LEU A 86 -17.16 -3.60 -11.45
CA LEU A 86 -17.78 -4.56 -10.54
C LEU A 86 -19.29 -4.56 -10.73
N THR A 87 -19.99 -5.54 -10.15
CA THR A 87 -21.45 -5.64 -10.24
C THR A 87 -22.11 -4.33 -9.80
N CYS A 88 -22.91 -3.76 -10.70
CA CYS A 88 -23.67 -2.54 -10.49
C CYS A 88 -25.05 -2.73 -11.13
N THR A 89 -26.10 -2.61 -10.31
CA THR A 89 -27.51 -2.73 -10.68
C THR A 89 -28.27 -1.55 -10.10
N VAL A 90 -29.52 -1.35 -10.53
CA VAL A 90 -30.38 -0.26 -10.02
C VAL A 90 -30.61 -0.31 -8.50
N ASN A 91 -30.43 -1.48 -7.86
CA ASN A 91 -30.72 -1.68 -6.43
C ASN A 91 -29.47 -2.02 -5.60
N SER A 92 -28.31 -2.26 -6.22
CA SER A 92 -27.11 -2.73 -5.51
C SER A 92 -25.83 -2.52 -6.34
N ALA A 93 -24.74 -2.19 -5.67
CA ALA A 93 -23.41 -2.06 -6.29
C ALA A 93 -22.30 -2.54 -5.34
N VAL A 94 -21.24 -3.12 -5.92
CA VAL A 94 -20.00 -3.44 -5.20
C VAL A 94 -19.02 -2.29 -5.41
N LEU A 95 -18.72 -1.53 -4.34
CA LEU A 95 -17.86 -0.34 -4.41
C LEU A 95 -16.36 -0.68 -4.52
N GLY A 96 -15.97 -1.88 -4.10
CA GLY A 96 -14.61 -2.36 -4.14
C GLY A 96 -14.52 -3.81 -3.67
N SER A 97 -13.50 -4.51 -4.14
CA SER A 97 -13.14 -5.86 -3.69
C SER A 97 -11.63 -5.95 -3.61
N ALA A 98 -11.14 -6.59 -2.55
CA ALA A 98 -9.72 -6.78 -2.31
C ALA A 98 -9.47 -8.17 -1.72
N GLY A 99 -8.29 -8.71 -1.97
CA GLY A 99 -7.86 -10.00 -1.46
C GLY A 99 -6.42 -10.29 -1.83
N THR A 100 -5.86 -11.33 -1.21
CA THR A 100 -4.52 -11.84 -1.53
C THR A 100 -4.52 -12.45 -2.93
N THR A 101 -3.48 -12.19 -3.73
CA THR A 101 -3.32 -12.81 -5.06
C THR A 101 -3.04 -14.32 -4.97
N GLN A 102 -2.34 -14.73 -3.92
CA GLN A 102 -1.98 -16.12 -3.65
C GLN A 102 -2.05 -16.37 -2.14
N VAL A 103 -2.47 -17.58 -1.77
CA VAL A 103 -2.37 -18.09 -0.40
C VAL A 103 -1.54 -19.35 -0.48
N PHE A 104 -0.40 -19.33 0.17
CA PHE A 104 0.42 -20.52 0.33
C PHE A 104 -0.01 -21.25 1.61
N ARG A 105 0.08 -22.57 1.59
CA ARG A 105 0.04 -23.37 2.81
C ARG A 105 1.43 -23.97 2.96
N GLY A 106 2.07 -23.73 4.11
CA GLY A 106 3.30 -24.42 4.45
C GLY A 106 3.14 -25.93 4.28
N SER A 107 3.99 -26.52 3.44
CA SER A 107 4.24 -27.95 3.45
C SER A 107 5.74 -28.09 3.59
N PHE A 108 6.21 -28.90 4.54
CA PHE A 108 7.63 -29.30 4.67
C PHE A 108 8.15 -30.09 3.45
N ASN A 109 7.42 -30.07 2.33
CA ASN A 109 7.78 -30.75 1.10
C ASN A 109 8.73 -29.83 0.30
N PRO A 110 9.99 -30.25 0.10
CA PRO A 110 11.02 -29.46 -0.60
C PRO A 110 10.77 -29.27 -2.10
N VAL A 111 9.65 -29.77 -2.65
CA VAL A 111 9.26 -29.62 -4.06
C VAL A 111 8.38 -28.38 -4.29
N TYR A 112 7.87 -27.72 -3.24
CA TYR A 112 7.09 -26.50 -3.44
C TYR A 112 8.00 -25.28 -3.73
N PRO A 113 7.62 -24.42 -4.68
CA PRO A 113 8.41 -23.24 -5.06
C PRO A 113 8.52 -22.17 -3.96
N PHE A 114 7.78 -22.32 -2.86
CA PHE A 114 7.85 -21.46 -1.67
C PHE A 114 8.10 -22.32 -0.43
N PRO A 115 9.33 -22.83 -0.24
CA PRO A 115 9.72 -23.40 1.05
C PRO A 115 9.47 -22.34 2.14
N ASP A 116 8.99 -22.75 3.30
CA ASP A 116 8.77 -21.88 4.48
C ASP A 116 7.63 -20.84 4.38
N ALA A 117 6.66 -21.05 3.47
CA ALA A 117 5.38 -20.38 3.62
C ALA A 117 4.71 -20.79 4.96
N TRP A 118 4.13 -19.81 5.65
CA TRP A 118 3.53 -19.95 6.99
C TRP A 118 2.39 -20.98 7.09
#